data_AF-A0A834L2L2-F1
#
_entry.id   AF-A0A834L2L2-F1
#
_cell.length_a   1.000
_cell.length_b   1.000
_cell.length_c   1.000
_cell.angle_alpha   90.00
_cell.angle_beta   90.00
_cell.angle_gamma   90.00
#
_symmetry.space_group_name_H-M   'P 1'
#
loop_
_entity.id
_entity.type
_entity.pdbx_description
1 polymer ?
#
loop_
_entity_poly.entity_id
_entity_poly.type
_entity_poly.pdbx_seq_one_letter_code
_entity_poly.pdbx_strand_id
1 'polypeptide(L)'
;MFATFRAFQSRTGGLRPAALTTAAAEGSPSGASERRPRGVGHKRRVLAGPFATMILGDLGAEVIKVEKPGQFRALLPSNKGNYMIKPTCCLGVGDDTRAWGPPFVGSESVYFLSINRNKKSLAVDLKNPRGAEVVRELAGVCDVLVENYLPGKLQEMGLGFEQLGGVNPQLIYCSISGYGQTGPQAQSPGYDSIASAVSGMMHITGPEDGEPVRPGVAMTDLATGLYAHGAIMAALLQRHKTGRGGHIDCNLLSSQVSCLSHIAANYLNAGKEARRWGTAHESIVPYQGFKTKDGHIVVAAGNDKQFVRVCQVLELIELTQDPNYKSNKLRVKNRKKLLHTLSQRFQQEKTADWLRRFEGLGVPVGPINSIREVFSEPQTCICLERFLAVVHPTMFLRFRPLRYRLLCCAVDWLLILLDCMTPLLVYRTILALLLICKSLLFFFILLYCGMRVLYVLKRPGPGDGGHGAESWNSMKKKAFKVIMITLVFNSSTQLLQLSLLGPVILYASITLILQITLVSLCISIVSSFITPLLYLHRAGKLPCINF
;
A
#
# COMPACT_ATOMS: atom_id res chain seq x y z
N MET A 1 2.57 -21.21 11.22
CA MET A 1 1.39 -20.40 11.58
C MET A 1 0.23 -21.03 10.85
N PHE A 2 -0.96 -21.14 11.44
CA PHE A 2 -2.17 -21.15 10.63
C PHE A 2 -2.86 -19.85 10.95
N ALA A 3 -3.06 -19.02 9.93
CA ALA A 3 -3.94 -17.89 10.01
C ALA A 3 -5.13 -18.21 9.13
N THR A 4 -6.29 -18.38 9.75
CA THR A 4 -7.54 -18.47 9.02
C THR A 4 -8.31 -17.18 9.26
N PHE A 5 -8.85 -16.56 8.21
CA PHE A 5 -9.64 -15.35 8.38
C PHE A 5 -10.81 -15.27 7.41
N ARG A 6 -11.82 -14.50 7.83
CA ARG A 6 -12.96 -14.12 7.01
C ARG A 6 -12.70 -12.71 6.46
N ALA A 7 -12.71 -12.56 5.14
CA ALA A 7 -12.51 -11.29 4.46
C ALA A 7 -13.86 -10.55 4.35
N PHE A 8 -13.88 -9.31 4.84
CA PHE A 8 -14.90 -8.29 4.56
C PHE A 8 -16.35 -8.82 4.44
N GLN A 9 -16.95 -9.26 5.55
CA GLN A 9 -18.40 -9.41 5.63
C GLN A 9 -19.00 -8.35 6.55
N SER A 10 -20.10 -7.74 6.09
CA SER A 10 -20.97 -6.91 6.94
C SER A 10 -21.40 -7.74 8.15
N ARG A 11 -21.37 -7.11 9.33
CA ARG A 11 -21.73 -7.75 10.60
C ARG A 11 -23.22 -8.13 10.61
N THR A 12 -23.57 -9.29 10.10
CA THR A 12 -24.91 -9.89 10.29
C THR A 12 -24.75 -11.41 10.48
N GLY A 13 -24.49 -11.85 11.71
CA GLY A 13 -24.49 -13.28 12.04
C GLY A 13 -23.60 -13.62 13.23
N GLY A 14 -24.13 -13.52 14.44
CA GLY A 14 -23.47 -14.01 15.65
C GLY A 14 -23.51 -15.54 15.72
N LEU A 15 -22.36 -16.17 15.96
CA LEU A 15 -22.26 -17.59 16.29
C LEU A 15 -22.68 -17.81 17.75
N ARG A 16 -23.61 -18.74 17.99
CA ARG A 16 -23.94 -19.26 19.33
C ARG A 16 -22.99 -20.42 19.69
N PRO A 17 -22.49 -20.52 20.94
CA PRO A 17 -21.60 -21.61 21.34
C PRO A 17 -22.37 -22.89 21.67
N ALA A 18 -21.94 -24.02 21.10
CA ALA A 18 -22.39 -25.35 21.51
C ALA A 18 -21.57 -25.83 22.72
N ALA A 19 -22.26 -26.36 23.74
CA ALA A 19 -21.67 -26.87 24.97
C ALA A 19 -20.90 -28.17 24.72
N LEU A 20 -19.64 -28.24 25.17
CA LEU A 20 -18.81 -29.43 25.17
C LEU A 20 -18.74 -30.00 26.59
N THR A 21 -19.39 -31.14 26.80
CA THR A 21 -19.34 -31.94 28.03
C THR A 21 -18.02 -32.71 28.14
N THR A 22 -17.36 -32.61 29.30
CA THR A 22 -16.14 -33.32 29.66
C THR A 22 -16.46 -34.71 30.22
N ALA A 23 -15.84 -35.76 29.68
CA ALA A 23 -15.77 -37.08 30.31
C ALA A 23 -14.30 -37.45 30.55
N ALA A 24 -13.98 -37.82 31.79
CA ALA A 24 -12.68 -38.28 32.23
C ALA A 24 -12.51 -39.79 31.97
N ALA A 25 -11.28 -40.23 31.68
CA ALA A 25 -10.92 -41.64 31.69
C ALA A 25 -9.50 -41.83 32.25
N GLU A 26 -9.36 -42.81 33.13
CA GLU A 26 -8.21 -43.17 33.98
C GLU A 26 -7.34 -44.30 33.38
N GLY A 27 -6.06 -44.33 33.78
CA GLY A 27 -5.14 -45.49 33.90
C GLY A 27 -4.67 -46.21 32.61
N SER A 28 -3.46 -46.76 32.45
CA SER A 28 -2.22 -46.94 33.24
C SER A 28 -1.11 -47.49 32.26
N PRO A 29 0.19 -47.61 32.65
CA PRO A 29 1.32 -47.54 31.71
C PRO A 29 2.13 -48.85 31.50
N SER A 30 2.78 -48.97 30.33
CA SER A 30 3.95 -49.83 30.04
C SER A 30 4.53 -49.38 28.69
N GLY A 31 5.83 -49.36 28.34
CA GLY A 31 7.10 -49.79 28.89
C GLY A 31 8.19 -49.26 27.94
N ALA A 32 9.47 -49.37 28.34
CA ALA A 32 10.62 -48.63 27.83
C ALA A 32 11.02 -48.87 26.34
N SER A 33 11.62 -47.86 25.69
CA SER A 33 12.90 -48.03 24.99
C SER A 33 13.62 -46.70 24.63
N GLU A 34 14.92 -46.74 24.86
CA GLU A 34 16.05 -46.14 24.12
C GLU A 34 16.12 -44.63 23.80
N ARG A 35 17.11 -44.00 24.45
CA ARG A 35 17.57 -42.64 24.21
C ARG A 35 18.27 -42.54 22.85
N ARG A 36 17.60 -41.94 21.86
CA ARG A 36 18.25 -41.37 20.67
C ARG A 36 18.77 -39.95 20.95
N PRO A 37 19.88 -39.52 20.32
CA PRO A 37 20.50 -38.24 20.60
C PRO A 37 19.58 -37.07 20.21
N ARG A 38 19.61 -36.02 21.04
CA ARG A 38 18.72 -34.85 21.00
C ARG A 38 18.74 -34.18 19.62
N GLY A 39 17.68 -34.38 18.85
CA GLY A 39 17.46 -33.69 17.58
C GLY A 39 17.35 -32.19 17.77
N VAL A 40 18.01 -31.45 16.87
CA VAL A 40 17.88 -30.00 16.69
C VAL A 40 16.40 -29.66 16.54
N GLY A 41 15.84 -28.99 17.54
CA GLY A 41 14.42 -28.64 17.58
C GLY A 41 14.05 -27.78 16.38
N HIS A 42 13.15 -28.28 15.53
CA HIS A 42 12.54 -27.54 14.43
C HIS A 42 11.72 -26.35 14.97
N LYS A 43 12.39 -25.20 15.12
CA LYS A 43 11.78 -23.87 15.34
C LYS A 43 11.13 -23.45 14.01
N ARG A 44 9.86 -23.07 14.02
CA ARG A 44 8.98 -23.13 12.83
C ARG A 44 8.13 -21.89 12.60
N ARG A 45 8.30 -20.80 13.36
CA ARG A 45 7.36 -19.67 13.36
C ARG A 45 8.10 -18.38 13.69
N VAL A 46 8.35 -17.54 12.69
CA VAL A 46 9.24 -16.40 12.90
C VAL A 46 8.63 -15.10 12.40
N LEU A 47 8.75 -14.75 11.12
CA LEU A 47 8.42 -13.38 10.70
C LEU A 47 7.58 -13.28 9.43
N ALA A 48 7.93 -13.92 8.32
CA ALA A 48 7.25 -13.70 7.02
C ALA A 48 5.72 -13.89 7.06
N GLY A 49 5.24 -15.08 7.44
CA GLY A 49 3.80 -15.36 7.57
C GLY A 49 3.08 -14.50 8.62
N PRO A 50 3.63 -14.36 9.86
CA PRO A 50 3.10 -13.41 10.82
C PRO A 50 2.99 -11.98 10.30
N PHE A 51 3.98 -11.50 9.55
CA PHE A 51 3.98 -10.15 9.00
C PHE A 51 2.88 -9.97 7.95
N ALA A 52 2.77 -10.88 6.99
CA ALA A 52 1.70 -10.87 5.98
C ALA A 52 0.30 -10.84 6.63
N THR A 53 0.07 -11.74 7.60
CA THR A 53 -1.23 -11.88 8.27
C THR A 53 -1.53 -10.74 9.23
N MET A 54 -0.51 -10.06 9.76
CA MET A 54 -0.71 -8.84 10.54
C MET A 54 -1.21 -7.71 9.65
N ILE A 55 -0.63 -7.53 8.44
CA ILE A 55 -1.10 -6.51 7.49
C ILE A 55 -2.56 -6.77 7.11
N LEU A 56 -2.93 -8.03 6.88
CA LEU A 56 -4.33 -8.40 6.61
C LEU A 56 -5.25 -8.06 7.79
N GLY A 57 -4.80 -8.29 9.03
CA GLY A 57 -5.52 -7.89 10.24
C GLY A 57 -5.63 -6.37 10.42
N ASP A 58 -4.59 -5.62 10.03
CA ASP A 58 -4.62 -4.15 9.99
C ASP A 58 -5.60 -3.62 8.92
N LEU A 59 -5.79 -4.37 7.82
CA LEU A 59 -6.78 -4.08 6.76
C LEU A 59 -8.21 -4.50 7.14
N GLY A 60 -8.43 -5.07 8.32
CA GLY A 60 -9.76 -5.41 8.85
C GLY A 60 -10.13 -6.89 8.76
N ALA A 61 -9.22 -7.77 8.33
CA ALA A 61 -9.47 -9.21 8.36
C ALA A 61 -9.53 -9.75 9.80
N GLU A 62 -10.43 -10.68 10.07
CA GLU A 62 -10.47 -11.38 11.36
C GLU A 62 -9.46 -12.54 11.38
N VAL A 63 -8.27 -12.31 11.94
CA VAL A 63 -7.18 -13.29 11.89
C VAL A 63 -7.17 -14.20 13.12
N ILE A 64 -7.39 -15.51 12.92
CA ILE A 64 -7.23 -16.55 13.95
C ILE A 64 -5.87 -17.21 13.80
N LYS A 65 -4.98 -16.98 14.77
CA LYS A 65 -3.65 -17.58 14.85
C LYS A 65 -3.72 -18.89 15.63
N VAL A 66 -3.53 -20.02 14.94
CA VAL A 66 -3.43 -21.33 15.58
C VAL A 66 -2.00 -21.58 16.07
N GLU A 67 -1.87 -21.86 17.36
CA GLU A 67 -0.60 -22.01 18.08
C GLU A 67 -0.51 -23.38 18.77
N LYS A 68 0.71 -23.78 19.16
CA LYS A 68 0.87 -25.02 19.95
C LYS A 68 0.35 -24.77 21.37
N PRO A 69 -0.38 -25.72 21.97
CA PRO A 69 -0.77 -25.62 23.36
C PRO A 69 0.46 -25.63 24.27
N GLY A 70 0.27 -25.10 25.47
CA GLY A 70 1.27 -25.18 26.53
C GLY A 70 1.43 -26.59 27.04
N GLN A 71 2.65 -26.87 27.50
CA GLN A 71 2.85 -28.03 28.34
C GLN A 71 2.28 -27.69 29.71
N PHE A 72 1.20 -28.36 30.11
CA PHE A 72 0.89 -28.51 31.52
C PHE A 72 2.01 -29.36 32.13
N ARG A 73 3.00 -28.73 32.74
CA ARG A 73 3.86 -29.45 33.68
C ARG A 73 3.03 -29.64 34.93
N ALA A 74 2.40 -30.80 35.08
CA ALA A 74 1.87 -31.23 36.36
C ALA A 74 3.02 -31.11 37.38
N LEU A 75 2.83 -30.32 38.43
CA LEU A 75 3.76 -30.26 39.54
C LEU A 75 3.76 -31.65 40.18
N LEU A 76 4.77 -32.47 39.90
CA LEU A 76 5.05 -33.62 40.74
C LEU A 76 5.48 -33.08 42.12
N PRO A 77 4.98 -33.65 43.24
CA PRO A 77 5.35 -33.20 44.57
C PRO A 77 6.86 -33.30 44.76
N SER A 78 7.50 -32.16 45.02
CA SER A 78 8.85 -32.11 45.56
C SER A 78 8.77 -32.38 47.05
N ASN A 79 9.50 -33.37 47.55
CA ASN A 79 9.63 -33.73 48.97
C ASN A 79 10.32 -32.66 49.85
N LYS A 80 10.26 -31.37 49.47
CA LYS A 80 10.85 -30.26 50.23
C LYS A 80 9.93 -29.04 50.21
N GLY A 81 8.96 -29.07 51.13
CA GLY A 81 8.42 -27.98 51.98
C GLY A 81 8.32 -26.51 51.54
N ASN A 82 8.59 -26.09 50.30
CA ASN A 82 8.43 -24.69 49.89
C ASN A 82 7.44 -24.56 48.74
N TYR A 83 6.22 -24.15 49.08
CA TYR A 83 5.20 -23.76 48.13
C TYR A 83 5.49 -22.34 47.63
N MET A 84 5.84 -22.21 46.36
CA MET A 84 5.72 -20.95 45.63
C MET A 84 4.68 -21.17 44.53
N ILE A 85 3.44 -20.76 44.80
CA ILE A 85 2.36 -20.75 43.82
C ILE A 85 2.71 -19.65 42.81
N LYS A 86 3.30 -20.02 41.66
CA LYS A 86 3.32 -19.12 40.50
C LYS A 86 1.89 -19.07 39.94
N PRO A 87 1.27 -17.89 39.76
CA PRO A 87 -0.05 -17.81 39.17
C PRO A 87 -0.01 -18.42 37.77
N THR A 88 -0.89 -19.37 37.58
CA THR A 88 -1.23 -20.08 36.36
C THR A 88 -1.72 -19.10 35.29
N CYS A 89 -0.82 -18.69 34.40
CA CYS A 89 -1.15 -18.46 33.01
C CYS A 89 -0.51 -19.62 32.22
N CYS A 90 -1.32 -20.31 31.42
CA CYS A 90 -0.91 -21.43 30.59
C CYS A 90 0.45 -21.13 29.93
N LEU A 91 1.54 -21.76 30.39
CA LEU A 91 2.86 -21.67 29.77
C LEU A 91 2.86 -22.52 28.49
N GLY A 92 2.08 -22.02 27.52
CA GLY A 92 2.23 -22.17 26.09
C GLY A 92 3.64 -21.93 25.63
N VAL A 93 4.27 -22.85 24.89
CA VAL A 93 5.40 -22.44 24.05
C VAL A 93 4.89 -21.55 22.91
N GLY A 94 3.63 -21.74 22.48
CA GLY A 94 2.94 -20.89 21.52
C GLY A 94 3.67 -20.76 20.18
N ASP A 95 3.65 -19.56 19.61
CA ASP A 95 4.61 -19.10 18.61
C ASP A 95 6.00 -18.89 19.23
N ASP A 96 7.05 -19.32 18.53
CA ASP A 96 8.43 -19.24 19.03
C ASP A 96 8.81 -17.80 19.40
N THR A 97 8.28 -16.80 18.68
CA THR A 97 8.55 -15.38 18.93
C THR A 97 8.05 -14.88 20.29
N ARG A 98 7.13 -15.58 20.97
CA ARG A 98 6.72 -15.25 22.35
C ARG A 98 7.88 -15.33 23.33
N ALA A 99 8.84 -16.23 23.07
CA ALA A 99 10.04 -16.41 23.88
C ALA A 99 11.25 -15.64 23.36
N TRP A 100 11.15 -14.94 22.22
CA TRP A 100 12.30 -14.26 21.60
C TRP A 100 12.51 -12.89 22.22
N GLY A 101 13.41 -12.82 23.19
CA GLY A 101 13.92 -11.58 23.73
C GLY A 101 15.32 -11.80 24.30
N PRO A 102 15.91 -10.79 24.95
CA PRO A 102 15.37 -9.45 25.23
C PRO A 102 15.18 -8.57 23.97
N PRO A 103 14.37 -7.48 24.03
CA PRO A 103 13.64 -7.00 25.20
C PRO A 103 12.25 -7.63 25.37
N PHE A 104 11.80 -7.66 26.62
CA PHE A 104 10.43 -8.00 27.02
C PHE A 104 9.77 -6.75 27.61
N VAL A 105 8.46 -6.62 27.44
CA VAL A 105 7.62 -5.68 28.21
C VAL A 105 6.68 -6.53 29.05
N GLY A 106 6.74 -6.41 30.38
CA GLY A 106 6.11 -7.38 31.26
C GLY A 106 6.61 -8.80 30.98
N SER A 107 5.69 -9.74 30.71
CA SER A 107 6.00 -11.11 30.30
C SER A 107 6.04 -11.33 28.79
N GLU A 108 5.74 -10.30 27.98
CA GLU A 108 5.57 -10.43 26.54
C GLU A 108 6.83 -10.00 25.78
N SER A 109 7.24 -10.79 24.79
CA SER A 109 8.32 -10.42 23.88
C SER A 109 7.89 -9.26 22.98
N VAL A 110 8.74 -8.23 22.86
CA VAL A 110 8.53 -7.13 21.90
C VAL A 110 8.55 -7.63 20.46
N TYR A 111 9.26 -8.73 20.18
CA TYR A 111 9.25 -9.39 18.88
C TYR A 111 7.86 -9.95 18.58
N PHE A 112 7.25 -10.68 19.51
CA PHE A 112 5.90 -11.20 19.32
C PHE A 112 4.89 -10.07 19.10
N LEU A 113 4.97 -9.01 19.92
CA LEU A 113 4.06 -7.87 19.86
C LEU A 113 4.20 -7.07 18.55
N SER A 114 5.38 -7.03 17.94
CA SER A 114 5.60 -6.25 16.72
C SER A 114 4.88 -6.82 15.49
N ILE A 115 4.58 -8.13 15.46
CA ILE A 115 4.06 -8.85 14.29
C ILE A 115 2.75 -9.65 14.52
N ASN A 116 2.12 -9.52 15.68
CA ASN A 116 0.90 -10.28 16.01
C ASN A 116 -0.28 -9.44 16.54
N ARG A 117 -0.23 -8.11 16.41
CA ARG A 117 -1.40 -7.26 16.69
C ARG A 117 -2.60 -7.65 15.82
N ASN A 118 -3.80 -7.35 16.32
CA ASN A 118 -5.10 -7.62 15.67
C ASN A 118 -5.45 -9.11 15.46
N LYS A 119 -4.65 -10.06 15.99
CA LYS A 119 -4.92 -11.50 15.87
C LYS A 119 -5.60 -12.06 17.11
N LYS A 120 -6.54 -12.97 16.91
CA LYS A 120 -7.05 -13.89 17.94
C LYS A 120 -6.12 -15.10 18.03
N SER A 121 -5.95 -15.68 19.21
CA SER A 121 -5.11 -16.87 19.41
C SER A 121 -5.95 -18.08 19.78
N LEU A 122 -5.67 -19.22 19.15
CA LEU A 122 -6.27 -20.51 19.43
C LEU A 122 -5.17 -21.56 19.60
N ALA A 123 -5.14 -22.26 20.73
CA ALA A 123 -4.15 -23.31 20.98
C ALA A 123 -4.67 -24.67 20.50
N VAL A 124 -3.97 -25.31 19.56
CA VAL A 124 -4.33 -26.62 18.98
C VAL A 124 -3.10 -27.50 18.84
N ASP A 125 -3.17 -28.73 19.37
CA ASP A 125 -2.15 -29.75 19.10
C ASP A 125 -2.48 -30.50 17.82
N LEU A 126 -1.77 -30.17 16.74
CA LEU A 126 -1.95 -30.80 15.42
C LEU A 126 -1.48 -32.26 15.37
N LYS A 127 -0.77 -32.75 16.40
CA LYS A 127 -0.42 -34.17 16.49
C LYS A 127 -1.60 -35.02 16.96
N ASN A 128 -2.56 -34.41 17.65
CA ASN A 128 -3.80 -35.07 17.99
C ASN A 128 -4.73 -35.05 16.76
N PRO A 129 -5.31 -36.18 16.32
CA PRO A 129 -6.25 -36.23 15.19
C PRO A 129 -7.39 -35.21 15.32
N ARG A 130 -7.89 -34.99 16.54
CA ARG A 130 -8.92 -33.98 16.83
C ARG A 130 -8.42 -32.55 16.60
N GLY A 131 -7.13 -32.30 16.81
CA GLY A 131 -6.54 -31.00 16.51
C GLY A 131 -6.47 -30.72 15.01
N ALA A 132 -6.16 -31.74 14.20
CA ALA A 132 -6.25 -31.62 12.74
C ALA A 132 -7.69 -31.40 12.28
N GLU A 133 -8.66 -32.06 12.91
CA GLU A 133 -10.09 -31.85 12.63
C GLU A 133 -10.55 -30.42 12.90
N VAL A 134 -10.18 -29.83 14.04
CA VAL A 134 -10.47 -28.42 14.34
C VAL A 134 -9.91 -27.49 13.25
N VAL A 135 -8.69 -27.72 12.76
CA VAL A 135 -8.12 -26.90 11.68
C VAL A 135 -8.86 -27.11 10.36
N ARG A 136 -9.30 -28.34 10.07
CA ARG A 136 -10.10 -28.65 8.88
C ARG A 136 -11.46 -27.95 8.91
N GLU A 137 -12.14 -27.95 10.05
CA GLU A 137 -13.40 -27.21 10.24
C GLU A 137 -13.20 -25.71 10.07
N LEU A 138 -12.13 -25.14 10.65
CA LEU A 138 -11.78 -23.73 10.46
C LEU A 138 -11.51 -23.40 8.99
N ALA A 139 -10.77 -24.24 8.28
CA ALA A 139 -10.51 -24.07 6.85
C ALA A 139 -11.81 -24.12 6.01
N GLY A 140 -12.82 -24.87 6.46
CA GLY A 140 -14.14 -24.95 5.84
C GLY A 140 -14.91 -23.63 5.84
N VAL A 141 -14.63 -22.73 6.79
CA VAL A 141 -15.36 -21.45 6.96
C VAL A 141 -14.52 -20.21 6.69
N CYS A 142 -13.24 -20.38 6.38
CA CYS A 142 -12.31 -19.26 6.17
C CYS A 142 -12.00 -19.04 4.70
N ASP A 143 -11.61 -17.81 4.37
CA ASP A 143 -11.27 -17.41 3.00
C ASP A 143 -9.84 -17.75 2.63
N VAL A 144 -8.94 -17.62 3.60
CA VAL A 144 -7.50 -17.78 3.42
C VAL A 144 -6.93 -18.62 4.54
N LEU A 145 -6.01 -19.52 4.22
CA LEU A 145 -5.17 -20.24 5.17
C LEU A 145 -3.71 -19.93 4.84
N VAL A 146 -2.98 -19.37 5.80
CA VAL A 146 -1.53 -19.11 5.65
C VAL A 146 -0.72 -20.03 6.54
N GLU A 147 0.24 -20.73 5.97
CA GLU A 147 1.15 -21.65 6.67
C GLU A 147 2.61 -21.53 6.24
N ASN A 148 3.51 -22.04 7.08
CA ASN A 148 4.95 -21.93 6.88
C ASN A 148 5.73 -23.16 7.39
N TYR A 149 5.15 -24.35 7.22
CA TYR A 149 5.84 -25.61 7.51
C TYR A 149 6.77 -26.00 6.35
N LEU A 150 7.64 -26.98 6.60
CA LEU A 150 8.37 -27.61 5.51
C LEU A 150 7.36 -28.24 4.53
N PRO A 151 7.61 -28.14 3.21
CA PRO A 151 6.77 -28.75 2.17
C PRO A 151 6.39 -30.19 2.48
N GLY A 152 5.11 -30.53 2.29
CA GLY A 152 4.54 -31.86 2.57
C GLY A 152 4.16 -32.11 4.04
N LYS A 153 4.67 -31.33 5.01
CA LYS A 153 4.46 -31.68 6.44
C LYS A 153 2.99 -31.63 6.89
N LEU A 154 2.22 -30.68 6.35
CA LEU A 154 0.79 -30.58 6.64
C LEU A 154 -0.04 -31.57 5.81
N GLN A 155 0.46 -31.98 4.64
CA GLN A 155 -0.15 -33.02 3.84
C GLN A 155 -0.20 -34.35 4.59
N GLU A 156 0.88 -34.71 5.28
CA GLU A 156 0.93 -35.87 6.19
C GLU A 156 -0.14 -35.83 7.30
N MET A 157 -0.62 -34.64 7.66
CA MET A 157 -1.64 -34.43 8.69
C MET A 157 -3.06 -34.30 8.11
N GLY A 158 -3.22 -34.48 6.79
CA GLY A 158 -4.50 -34.27 6.10
C GLY A 158 -4.95 -32.80 6.05
N LEU A 159 -3.98 -31.87 6.11
CA LEU A 159 -4.17 -30.43 6.11
C LEU A 159 -3.46 -29.74 4.93
N GLY A 160 -3.07 -30.50 3.90
CA GLY A 160 -2.49 -29.95 2.68
C GLY A 160 -3.54 -29.30 1.77
N PHE A 161 -3.06 -28.59 0.74
CA PHE A 161 -3.93 -27.87 -0.19
C PHE A 161 -4.98 -28.77 -0.84
N GLU A 162 -4.58 -29.92 -1.41
CA GLU A 162 -5.50 -30.85 -2.07
C GLU A 162 -6.59 -31.36 -1.11
N GLN A 163 -6.22 -31.73 0.11
CA GLN A 163 -7.17 -32.21 1.12
C GLN A 163 -8.16 -31.14 1.54
N LEU A 164 -7.69 -29.90 1.75
CA LEU A 164 -8.56 -28.80 2.18
C LEU A 164 -9.35 -28.18 1.02
N GLY A 165 -8.88 -28.31 -0.23
CA GLY A 165 -9.61 -27.89 -1.42
C GLY A 165 -10.91 -28.70 -1.61
N GLY A 166 -10.92 -29.98 -1.20
CA GLY A 166 -12.14 -30.78 -1.13
C GLY A 166 -13.14 -30.32 -0.07
N VAL A 167 -12.66 -29.69 1.01
CA VAL A 167 -13.51 -29.13 2.09
C VAL A 167 -14.04 -27.75 1.71
N ASN A 168 -13.19 -26.90 1.12
CA ASN A 168 -13.53 -25.56 0.71
C ASN A 168 -12.85 -25.22 -0.63
N PRO A 169 -13.54 -25.38 -1.78
CA PRO A 169 -13.01 -25.06 -3.11
C PRO A 169 -12.71 -23.56 -3.32
N GLN A 170 -13.19 -22.70 -2.42
CA GLN A 170 -12.94 -21.25 -2.43
C GLN A 170 -11.75 -20.85 -1.56
N LEU A 171 -11.08 -21.80 -0.90
CA LEU A 171 -9.97 -21.54 0.00
C LEU A 171 -8.74 -21.06 -0.77
N ILE A 172 -8.19 -19.93 -0.36
CA ILE A 172 -6.85 -19.51 -0.78
C ILE A 172 -5.86 -20.06 0.23
N TYR A 173 -5.06 -21.03 -0.20
CA TYR A 173 -4.04 -21.66 0.63
C TYR A 173 -2.70 -21.01 0.30
N CYS A 174 -2.02 -20.42 1.27
CA CYS A 174 -0.72 -19.77 1.09
C CYS A 174 0.35 -20.49 1.91
N SER A 175 1.30 -21.10 1.20
CA SER A 175 2.49 -21.70 1.78
C SER A 175 3.65 -20.71 1.74
N ILE A 176 4.38 -20.60 2.85
CA ILE A 176 5.60 -19.81 2.95
C ILE A 176 6.75 -20.71 3.39
N SER A 177 7.70 -20.98 2.49
CA SER A 177 8.83 -21.88 2.75
C SER A 177 10.18 -21.20 2.49
N GLY A 178 11.29 -21.89 2.78
CA GLY A 178 12.63 -21.39 2.48
C GLY A 178 12.91 -21.30 0.98
N TYR A 179 12.60 -22.38 0.26
CA TYR A 179 13.07 -22.64 -1.11
C TYR A 179 11.96 -23.00 -2.10
N GLY A 180 10.69 -22.99 -1.69
CA GLY A 180 9.53 -23.37 -2.51
C GLY A 180 9.04 -24.79 -2.23
N GLN A 181 7.90 -25.15 -2.80
CA GLN A 181 7.36 -26.52 -2.72
C GLN A 181 8.08 -27.49 -3.67
N THR A 182 8.88 -26.99 -4.61
CA THR A 182 9.57 -27.77 -5.64
C THR A 182 11.07 -27.47 -5.68
N GLY A 183 11.82 -28.26 -6.45
CA GLY A 183 13.26 -28.10 -6.63
C GLY A 183 14.11 -28.86 -5.58
N PRO A 184 15.43 -28.91 -5.79
CA PRO A 184 16.33 -29.77 -5.02
C PRO A 184 16.44 -29.39 -3.54
N GLN A 185 16.16 -28.12 -3.20
CA GLN A 185 16.23 -27.61 -1.84
C GLN A 185 14.86 -27.49 -1.15
N ALA A 186 13.78 -28.01 -1.74
CA ALA A 186 12.42 -27.88 -1.19
C ALA A 186 12.31 -28.36 0.27
N GLN A 187 13.01 -29.44 0.63
CA GLN A 187 13.01 -30.01 1.97
C GLN A 187 14.02 -29.37 2.94
N SER A 188 14.79 -28.38 2.47
CA SER A 188 15.80 -27.70 3.29
C SER A 188 15.15 -26.67 4.23
N PRO A 189 15.61 -26.54 5.48
CA PRO A 189 15.16 -25.49 6.38
C PRO A 189 15.60 -24.11 5.87
N GLY A 190 14.68 -23.15 5.87
CA GLY A 190 14.96 -21.78 5.47
C GLY A 190 14.73 -20.78 6.60
N TYR A 191 15.76 -20.00 6.93
CA TYR A 191 15.63 -18.77 7.72
C TYR A 191 16.13 -17.60 6.90
N ASP A 192 15.67 -16.39 7.24
CA ASP A 192 16.06 -15.12 6.64
C ASP A 192 17.56 -15.02 6.35
N SER A 193 18.44 -15.27 7.33
CA SER A 193 19.89 -15.11 7.13
C SER A 193 20.46 -16.10 6.11
N ILE A 194 19.95 -17.33 6.08
CA ILE A 194 20.40 -18.34 5.11
C ILE A 194 19.89 -17.95 3.71
N ALA A 195 18.61 -17.58 3.60
CA ALA A 195 18.03 -17.15 2.34
C ALA A 195 18.71 -15.88 1.80
N SER A 196 19.00 -14.91 2.65
CA SER A 196 19.74 -13.67 2.31
C SER A 196 21.18 -13.95 1.86
N ALA A 197 21.83 -15.00 2.39
CA ALA A 197 23.16 -15.40 1.94
C ALA A 197 23.10 -16.07 0.56
N VAL A 198 22.26 -17.11 0.42
CA VAL A 198 22.16 -17.92 -0.80
C VAL A 198 21.62 -17.11 -1.99
N SER A 199 20.78 -16.12 -1.74
CA SER A 199 20.23 -15.22 -2.77
C SER A 199 21.18 -14.08 -3.19
N GLY A 200 22.38 -13.98 -2.61
CA GLY A 200 23.35 -12.94 -2.97
C GLY A 200 23.15 -11.57 -2.31
N MET A 201 22.12 -11.37 -1.48
CA MET A 201 21.92 -10.10 -0.75
C MET A 201 23.07 -9.78 0.19
N MET A 202 23.62 -10.77 0.91
CA MET A 202 24.80 -10.53 1.77
C MET A 202 26.06 -10.24 0.95
N HIS A 203 26.22 -10.84 -0.23
CA HIS A 203 27.38 -10.62 -1.10
C HIS A 203 27.53 -9.15 -1.50
N ILE A 204 26.40 -8.45 -1.72
CA ILE A 204 26.37 -7.04 -2.13
C ILE A 204 26.25 -6.05 -0.95
N THR A 205 26.09 -6.54 0.28
CA THR A 205 25.88 -5.71 1.46
C THR A 205 27.14 -5.66 2.32
N GLY A 206 27.62 -4.44 2.59
CA GLY A 206 28.78 -4.20 3.47
C GLY A 206 29.77 -3.20 2.88
N PRO A 207 30.90 -2.93 3.58
CA PRO A 207 31.98 -2.09 3.06
C PRO A 207 32.59 -2.69 1.77
N GLU A 208 33.08 -1.84 0.87
CA GLU A 208 33.62 -2.24 -0.46
C GLU A 208 34.69 -3.35 -0.34
N ASP A 209 35.64 -3.18 0.57
CA ASP A 209 36.73 -4.14 0.83
C ASP A 209 36.55 -4.90 2.16
N GLY A 210 35.31 -4.94 2.69
CA GLY A 210 35.00 -5.60 3.95
C GLY A 210 34.33 -6.96 3.79
N GLU A 211 34.14 -7.65 4.91
CA GLU A 211 33.34 -8.89 4.99
C GLU A 211 31.87 -8.63 4.60
N PRO A 212 31.18 -9.63 4.01
CA PRO A 212 29.73 -9.60 3.83
C PRO A 212 29.00 -9.34 5.15
N VAL A 213 28.01 -8.44 5.15
CA VAL A 213 27.21 -8.15 6.34
C VAL A 213 25.73 -8.40 6.09
N ARG A 214 25.04 -8.87 7.14
CA ARG A 214 23.58 -9.00 7.13
C ARG A 214 22.93 -7.62 7.34
N PRO A 215 21.84 -7.29 6.61
CA PRO A 215 21.00 -6.15 6.95
C PRO A 215 20.49 -6.20 8.41
N GLY A 216 20.34 -5.04 9.04
CA GLY A 216 19.98 -4.92 10.47
C GLY A 216 18.57 -5.39 10.85
N VAL A 217 17.76 -5.78 9.87
CA VAL A 217 16.44 -6.39 10.04
C VAL A 217 16.33 -7.59 9.10
N ALA A 218 15.42 -8.52 9.40
CA ALA A 218 15.16 -9.70 8.57
C ALA A 218 14.43 -9.30 7.27
N MET A 219 15.17 -8.67 6.35
CA MET A 219 14.66 -8.11 5.11
C MET A 219 14.06 -9.16 4.17
N THR A 220 14.61 -10.37 4.16
CA THR A 220 14.08 -11.46 3.32
C THR A 220 12.72 -11.91 3.85
N ASP A 221 12.60 -12.12 5.17
CA ASP A 221 11.31 -12.45 5.78
C ASP A 221 10.27 -11.35 5.55
N LEU A 222 10.64 -10.07 5.70
CA LEU A 222 9.74 -8.94 5.47
C LEU A 222 9.29 -8.86 4.01
N ALA A 223 10.23 -9.00 3.06
CA ALA A 223 9.93 -9.01 1.63
C ALA A 223 8.98 -10.17 1.27
N THR A 224 9.25 -11.39 1.73
CA THR A 224 8.37 -12.54 1.52
C THR A 224 7.00 -12.32 2.14
N GLY A 225 6.91 -11.72 3.32
CA GLY A 225 5.63 -11.32 3.92
C GLY A 225 4.83 -10.36 3.04
N LEU A 226 5.49 -9.37 2.41
CA LEU A 226 4.85 -8.44 1.47
C LEU A 226 4.41 -9.13 0.17
N TYR A 227 5.23 -10.01 -0.40
CA TYR A 227 4.86 -10.81 -1.57
C TYR A 227 3.68 -11.74 -1.27
N ALA A 228 3.69 -12.43 -0.13
CA ALA A 228 2.60 -13.30 0.30
C ALA A 228 1.30 -12.51 0.49
N HIS A 229 1.37 -11.35 1.16
CA HIS A 229 0.23 -10.44 1.29
C HIS A 229 -0.32 -10.02 -0.08
N GLY A 230 0.54 -9.56 -1.00
CA GLY A 230 0.14 -9.15 -2.35
C GLY A 230 -0.49 -10.29 -3.16
N ALA A 231 0.09 -11.49 -3.08
CA ALA A 231 -0.45 -12.68 -3.74
C ALA A 231 -1.81 -13.10 -3.18
N ILE A 232 -2.00 -13.04 -1.85
CA ILE A 232 -3.29 -13.31 -1.21
C ILE A 232 -4.35 -12.32 -1.68
N MET A 233 -4.03 -11.02 -1.73
CA MET A 233 -4.95 -9.99 -2.22
C MET A 233 -5.32 -10.21 -3.70
N ALA A 234 -4.34 -10.55 -4.55
CA ALA A 234 -4.59 -10.88 -5.95
C ALA A 234 -5.47 -12.13 -6.10
N ALA A 235 -5.23 -13.18 -5.31
CA ALA A 235 -6.03 -14.39 -5.30
C ALA A 235 -7.47 -14.14 -4.82
N LEU A 236 -7.67 -13.27 -3.82
CA LEU A 236 -9.01 -12.86 -3.37
C LEU A 236 -9.80 -12.15 -4.49
N LEU A 237 -9.14 -11.25 -5.24
CA LEU A 237 -9.72 -10.57 -6.40
C LEU A 237 -10.03 -11.54 -7.54
N GLN A 238 -9.13 -12.49 -7.81
CA GLN A 238 -9.34 -13.53 -8.81
C GLN A 238 -10.54 -14.41 -8.44
N ARG A 239 -10.60 -14.85 -7.17
CA ARG A 239 -11.69 -15.66 -6.63
C ARG A 239 -13.05 -14.98 -6.78
N HIS A 240 -13.12 -13.64 -6.67
CA HIS A 240 -14.36 -12.91 -6.91
C HIS A 240 -14.90 -13.07 -8.34
N LYS A 241 -14.01 -13.30 -9.33
CA LYS A 241 -14.37 -13.54 -10.73
C LYS A 241 -14.61 -15.02 -11.03
N THR A 242 -13.82 -15.91 -10.44
CA THR A 242 -13.82 -17.34 -10.79
C THR A 242 -14.68 -18.19 -9.86
N GLY A 243 -15.00 -17.68 -8.67
CA GLY A 243 -15.61 -18.45 -7.58
C GLY A 243 -14.70 -19.56 -7.02
N ARG A 244 -13.40 -19.55 -7.34
CA ARG A 244 -12.44 -20.59 -6.93
C ARG A 244 -11.23 -20.01 -6.22
N GLY A 245 -10.78 -20.69 -5.18
CA GLY A 245 -9.52 -20.42 -4.50
C GLY A 245 -8.32 -20.97 -5.27
N GLY A 246 -7.20 -21.13 -4.58
CA GLY A 246 -5.97 -21.62 -5.18
C GLY A 246 -4.81 -21.73 -4.19
N HIS A 247 -3.72 -22.36 -4.63
CA HIS A 247 -2.49 -22.48 -3.85
C HIS A 247 -1.48 -21.42 -4.26
N ILE A 248 -1.04 -20.63 -3.29
CA ILE A 248 0.06 -19.68 -3.41
C ILE A 248 1.31 -20.33 -2.80
N ASP A 249 2.31 -20.62 -3.63
CA ASP A 249 3.64 -21.00 -3.19
C ASP A 249 4.54 -19.76 -3.12
N CYS A 250 4.81 -19.29 -1.90
CA CYS A 250 5.73 -18.19 -1.65
C CYS A 250 6.98 -18.72 -0.94
N ASN A 251 8.16 -18.21 -1.28
CA ASN A 251 9.39 -18.66 -0.65
C ASN A 251 10.44 -17.56 -0.49
N LEU A 252 11.28 -17.72 0.54
CA LEU A 252 12.30 -16.76 0.92
C LEU A 252 13.31 -16.50 -0.20
N LEU A 253 13.79 -17.56 -0.86
CA LEU A 253 14.80 -17.46 -1.93
C LEU A 253 14.29 -16.62 -3.10
N SER A 254 13.15 -16.97 -3.68
CA SER A 254 12.57 -16.28 -4.84
C SER A 254 12.21 -14.83 -4.51
N SER A 255 11.63 -14.57 -3.32
CA SER A 255 11.37 -13.19 -2.89
C SER A 255 12.64 -12.37 -2.83
N GLN A 256 13.71 -12.90 -2.23
CA GLN A 256 14.96 -12.16 -2.06
C GLN A 256 15.71 -11.94 -3.38
N VAL A 257 15.72 -12.95 -4.26
CA VAL A 257 16.29 -12.82 -5.62
C VAL A 257 15.53 -11.76 -6.41
N SER A 258 14.19 -11.72 -6.30
CA SER A 258 13.39 -10.67 -6.95
C SER A 258 13.77 -9.26 -6.46
N CYS A 259 14.07 -9.11 -5.17
CA CYS A 259 14.52 -7.85 -4.59
C CYS A 259 15.90 -7.36 -5.05
N LEU A 260 16.71 -8.18 -5.74
CA LEU A 260 17.97 -7.73 -6.34
C LEU A 260 17.75 -6.73 -7.50
N SER A 261 16.59 -6.79 -8.15
CA SER A 261 16.14 -5.81 -9.15
C SER A 261 17.24 -5.51 -10.20
N HIS A 262 17.68 -4.26 -10.30
CA HIS A 262 18.70 -3.80 -11.24
C HIS A 262 20.08 -4.45 -11.06
N ILE A 263 20.43 -4.92 -9.86
CA ILE A 263 21.72 -5.60 -9.63
C ILE A 263 21.73 -6.96 -10.33
N ALA A 264 20.63 -7.71 -10.22
CA ALA A 264 20.48 -8.95 -10.99
C ALA A 264 20.45 -8.65 -12.50
N ALA A 265 19.78 -7.57 -12.92
CA ALA A 265 19.76 -7.17 -14.33
C ALA A 265 21.16 -6.81 -14.87
N ASN A 266 22.03 -6.20 -14.07
CA ASN A 266 23.42 -5.91 -14.46
C ASN A 266 24.19 -7.19 -14.77
N TYR A 267 24.04 -8.22 -13.95
CA TYR A 267 24.68 -9.51 -14.19
C TYR A 267 24.05 -10.23 -15.38
N LEU A 268 22.73 -10.40 -15.37
CA LEU A 268 21.99 -11.19 -16.38
C LEU A 268 22.10 -10.60 -17.80
N ASN A 269 22.12 -9.26 -17.93
CA ASN A 269 22.09 -8.60 -19.23
C ASN A 269 23.45 -8.04 -19.68
N ALA A 270 24.38 -7.77 -18.74
CA ALA A 270 25.66 -7.14 -19.06
C ALA A 270 26.88 -7.91 -18.54
N GLY A 271 26.70 -9.09 -17.93
CA GLY A 271 27.78 -9.93 -17.40
C GLY A 271 28.59 -9.27 -16.29
N LYS A 272 28.06 -8.20 -15.69
CA LYS A 272 28.79 -7.40 -14.71
C LYS A 272 28.54 -7.93 -13.31
N GLU A 273 29.58 -8.48 -12.70
CA GLU A 273 29.54 -8.99 -11.34
C GLU A 273 29.25 -7.87 -10.32
N ALA A 274 28.42 -8.19 -9.33
CA ALA A 274 28.07 -7.27 -8.27
C ALA A 274 29.15 -7.26 -7.18
N ARG A 275 29.25 -6.13 -6.50
CA ARG A 275 30.19 -5.94 -5.38
C ARG A 275 29.58 -5.07 -4.29
N ARG A 276 30.23 -5.05 -3.14
CA ARG A 276 29.88 -4.18 -2.01
C ARG A 276 30.30 -2.74 -2.30
N TRP A 277 29.51 -1.79 -1.82
CA TRP A 277 29.76 -0.36 -2.03
C TRP A 277 29.65 0.46 -0.74
N GLY A 278 29.47 -0.18 0.41
CA GLY A 278 29.11 0.52 1.64
C GLY A 278 27.80 1.27 1.47
N THR A 279 27.83 2.59 1.65
CA THR A 279 26.67 3.47 1.43
C THR A 279 26.61 4.07 0.03
N ALA A 280 27.59 3.77 -0.84
CA ALA A 280 27.69 4.40 -2.15
C ALA A 280 26.81 3.74 -3.21
N HIS A 281 26.29 4.54 -4.12
CA HIS A 281 25.68 4.07 -5.35
C HIS A 281 26.78 3.70 -6.36
N GLU A 282 26.63 2.57 -7.03
CA GLU A 282 27.58 2.12 -8.05
C GLU A 282 27.76 3.14 -9.19
N SER A 283 26.63 3.55 -9.78
CA SER A 283 26.61 4.30 -11.05
C SER A 283 26.42 5.81 -10.91
N ILE A 284 26.32 6.36 -9.70
CA ILE A 284 25.97 7.77 -9.48
C ILE A 284 26.92 8.36 -8.43
N VAL A 285 27.55 9.49 -8.73
CA VAL A 285 28.51 10.16 -7.84
C VAL A 285 28.27 11.68 -7.84
N PRO A 286 28.23 12.36 -6.68
CA PRO A 286 28.16 11.78 -5.33
C PRO A 286 26.75 11.26 -5.02
N TYR A 287 26.67 9.98 -4.63
CA TYR A 287 25.48 9.38 -4.04
C TYR A 287 25.96 8.41 -2.97
N GLN A 288 26.18 8.90 -1.74
CA GLN A 288 26.66 8.09 -0.62
C GLN A 288 26.54 8.80 0.73
N GLY A 289 26.84 8.08 1.82
CA GLY A 289 27.07 8.65 3.14
C GLY A 289 28.47 9.27 3.28
N PHE A 290 28.53 10.41 3.98
CA PHE A 290 29.73 11.13 4.35
C PHE A 290 29.75 11.36 5.85
N LYS A 291 30.92 11.21 6.48
CA LYS A 291 31.12 11.56 7.89
C LYS A 291 31.12 13.08 8.04
N THR A 292 30.40 13.58 9.03
CA THR A 292 30.39 14.99 9.45
C THR A 292 31.15 15.15 10.78
N LYS A 293 31.16 16.35 11.36
CA LYS A 293 31.83 16.59 12.64
C LYS A 293 31.24 15.77 13.79
N ASP A 294 29.94 15.47 13.75
CA ASP A 294 29.18 14.84 14.84
C ASP A 294 28.35 13.62 14.43
N GLY A 295 28.37 13.22 13.16
CA GLY A 295 27.55 12.12 12.66
C GLY A 295 27.83 11.78 11.20
N HIS A 296 26.75 11.53 10.45
CA HIS A 296 26.83 11.23 9.02
C HIS A 296 25.67 11.87 8.25
N ILE A 297 25.95 12.30 7.03
CA ILE A 297 24.97 12.81 6.07
C ILE A 297 25.04 11.98 4.78
N VAL A 298 23.89 11.58 4.25
CA VAL A 298 23.77 11.02 2.91
C VAL A 298 23.44 12.15 1.94
N VAL A 299 24.19 12.21 0.85
CA VAL A 299 23.97 13.17 -0.24
C VAL A 299 23.79 12.40 -1.53
N ALA A 300 22.70 12.69 -2.25
CA ALA A 300 22.38 12.03 -3.52
C ALA A 300 22.18 13.06 -4.64
N ALA A 301 23.28 13.41 -5.31
CA ALA A 301 23.25 14.19 -6.54
C ALA A 301 23.07 13.26 -7.75
N GLY A 302 21.81 13.05 -8.14
CA GLY A 302 21.41 12.18 -9.26
C GLY A 302 21.72 12.75 -10.65
N ASN A 303 22.06 14.03 -10.76
CA ASN A 303 22.37 14.67 -12.03
C ASN A 303 23.38 15.82 -11.88
N ASP A 304 23.84 16.36 -13.00
CA ASP A 304 24.89 17.38 -13.03
C ASP A 304 24.45 18.72 -12.41
N LYS A 305 23.17 19.09 -12.53
CA LYS A 305 22.62 20.30 -11.87
C LYS A 305 22.67 20.17 -10.34
N GLN A 306 22.34 18.99 -9.81
CA GLN A 306 22.44 18.72 -8.39
C GLN A 306 23.90 18.68 -7.93
N PHE A 307 24.83 18.15 -8.74
CA PHE A 307 26.25 18.17 -8.41
C PHE A 307 26.80 19.60 -8.27
N VAL A 308 26.41 20.51 -9.18
CA VAL A 308 26.78 21.94 -9.08
C VAL A 308 26.29 22.53 -7.75
N ARG A 309 25.04 22.25 -7.37
CA ARG A 309 24.48 22.73 -6.08
C ARG A 309 25.20 22.16 -4.86
N VAL A 310 25.60 20.88 -4.91
CA VAL A 310 26.44 20.29 -3.85
C VAL A 310 27.77 21.03 -3.75
N CYS A 311 28.43 21.33 -4.88
CA CYS A 311 29.68 22.10 -4.88
C CYS A 311 29.48 23.53 -4.37
N GLN A 312 28.35 24.17 -4.66
CA GLN A 312 28.00 25.49 -4.12
C GLN A 312 27.89 25.49 -2.59
N VAL A 313 27.15 24.53 -2.03
CA VAL A 313 26.97 24.40 -0.57
C VAL A 313 28.30 24.10 0.14
N LEU A 314 29.14 23.30 -0.49
CA LEU A 314 30.45 22.93 0.04
C LEU A 314 31.52 24.00 -0.20
N GLU A 315 31.20 25.08 -0.91
CA GLU A 315 32.15 26.14 -1.30
C GLU A 315 33.33 25.58 -2.13
N LEU A 316 33.04 24.59 -2.98
CA LEU A 316 33.99 23.90 -3.87
C LEU A 316 33.58 24.08 -5.34
N ILE A 317 33.15 25.30 -5.70
CA ILE A 317 32.54 25.57 -7.01
C ILE A 317 33.50 25.31 -8.17
N GLU A 318 34.80 25.42 -7.95
CA GLU A 318 35.86 25.11 -8.90
C GLU A 318 35.81 23.67 -9.41
N LEU A 319 35.31 22.72 -8.61
CA LEU A 319 35.12 21.32 -9.03
C LEU A 319 34.12 21.20 -10.18
N THR A 320 33.22 22.17 -10.36
CA THR A 320 32.26 22.17 -11.46
C THR A 320 32.89 22.49 -12.81
N GLN A 321 34.05 23.16 -12.81
CA GLN A 321 34.80 23.52 -14.01
C GLN A 321 35.85 22.48 -14.39
N ASP A 322 36.25 21.62 -13.43
CA ASP A 322 37.21 20.54 -13.67
C ASP A 322 36.66 19.58 -14.76
N PRO A 323 37.40 19.39 -15.88
CA PRO A 323 36.99 18.47 -16.94
C PRO A 323 36.76 17.03 -16.45
N ASN A 324 37.32 16.64 -15.30
CA ASN A 324 37.13 15.32 -14.70
C ASN A 324 35.78 15.13 -14.00
N TYR A 325 35.01 16.20 -13.75
CA TYR A 325 33.77 16.14 -12.97
C TYR A 325 32.52 16.70 -13.68
N LYS A 326 32.67 17.15 -14.94
CA LYS A 326 31.59 17.77 -15.73
C LYS A 326 30.33 16.92 -15.89
N SER A 327 30.47 15.60 -15.98
CA SER A 327 29.33 14.68 -16.11
C SER A 327 29.39 13.54 -15.10
N ASN A 328 28.25 12.93 -14.80
CA ASN A 328 28.19 11.77 -13.90
C ASN A 328 29.15 10.65 -14.30
N LYS A 329 29.28 10.35 -15.61
CA LYS A 329 30.22 9.33 -16.11
C LYS A 329 31.66 9.64 -15.70
N LEU A 330 32.06 10.92 -15.80
CA LEU A 330 33.39 11.38 -15.44
C LEU A 330 33.58 11.36 -13.92
N ARG A 331 32.56 11.74 -13.14
CA ARG A 331 32.59 11.62 -11.67
C ARG A 331 32.69 10.18 -11.19
N VAL A 332 32.01 9.24 -11.85
CA VAL A 332 32.14 7.79 -11.57
C VAL A 332 33.56 7.31 -11.85
N LYS A 333 34.14 7.69 -13.00
CA LYS A 333 35.53 7.34 -13.35
C LYS A 333 36.54 7.89 -12.34
N ASN A 334 36.34 9.12 -11.88
CA ASN A 334 37.27 9.84 -11.00
C ASN A 334 36.84 9.86 -9.52
N ARG A 335 35.99 8.91 -9.10
CA ARG A 335 35.27 8.97 -7.82
C ARG A 335 36.17 9.03 -6.61
N LYS A 336 37.29 8.29 -6.58
CA LYS A 336 38.18 8.22 -5.40
C LYS A 336 38.68 9.62 -5.01
N LYS A 337 39.16 10.39 -5.99
CA LYS A 337 39.67 11.76 -5.77
C LYS A 337 38.53 12.71 -5.38
N LEU A 338 37.43 12.69 -6.12
CA LEU A 338 36.28 13.57 -5.83
C LEU A 338 35.74 13.34 -4.41
N LEU A 339 35.47 12.08 -4.07
CA LEU A 339 34.88 11.71 -2.79
C LEU A 339 35.83 12.01 -1.62
N HIS A 340 37.15 11.92 -1.82
CA HIS A 340 38.13 12.34 -0.82
C HIS A 340 37.97 13.83 -0.48
N THR A 341 37.94 14.70 -1.50
CA THR A 341 37.74 16.16 -1.32
C THR A 341 36.40 16.47 -0.65
N LEU A 342 35.30 15.87 -1.12
CA LEU A 342 33.98 16.09 -0.53
C LEU A 342 33.95 15.61 0.94
N SER A 343 34.55 14.47 1.23
CA SER A 343 34.61 13.91 2.59
C SER A 343 35.39 14.81 3.56
N GLN A 344 36.48 15.42 3.12
CA GLN A 344 37.22 16.38 3.94
C GLN A 344 36.37 17.60 4.27
N ARG A 345 35.60 18.12 3.30
CA ARG A 345 34.72 19.27 3.53
C ARG A 345 33.58 18.95 4.49
N PHE A 346 32.87 17.83 4.28
CA PHE A 346 31.76 17.44 5.16
C PHE A 346 32.16 17.27 6.63
N GLN A 347 33.40 16.85 6.92
CA GLN A 347 33.89 16.68 8.29
C GLN A 347 34.05 17.98 9.09
N GLN A 348 34.05 19.14 8.44
CA GLN A 348 34.35 20.42 9.09
C GLN A 348 33.17 20.96 9.91
N GLU A 349 31.95 20.59 9.56
CA GLU A 349 30.72 21.12 10.18
C GLU A 349 29.79 20.02 10.68
N LYS A 350 28.85 20.40 11.54
CA LYS A 350 27.89 19.47 12.13
C LYS A 350 26.85 19.07 11.09
N THR A 351 26.24 17.90 11.31
CA THR A 351 25.21 17.34 10.43
C THR A 351 24.04 18.30 10.24
N ALA A 352 23.56 18.91 11.32
CA ALA A 352 22.46 19.87 11.27
C ALA A 352 22.79 21.15 10.49
N ASP A 353 24.05 21.61 10.55
CA ASP A 353 24.50 22.79 9.80
C ASP A 353 24.48 22.52 8.30
N TRP A 354 24.95 21.33 7.89
CA TRP A 354 24.85 20.89 6.50
C TRP A 354 23.43 20.79 6.02
N LEU A 355 22.55 20.11 6.77
CA LEU A 355 21.14 19.96 6.38
C LEU A 355 20.48 21.32 6.14
N ARG A 356 20.69 22.31 7.03
CA ARG A 356 20.18 23.67 6.86
C ARG A 356 20.68 24.35 5.58
N ARG A 357 21.94 24.16 5.20
CA ARG A 357 22.50 24.74 3.96
C ARG A 357 21.95 24.10 2.69
N PHE A 358 21.48 22.85 2.76
CA PHE A 358 20.86 22.16 1.64
C PHE A 358 19.35 22.44 1.50
N GLU A 359 18.71 23.03 2.50
CA GLU A 359 17.28 23.36 2.47
C GLU A 359 16.91 24.22 1.26
N GLY A 360 15.82 23.85 0.58
CA GLY A 360 15.31 24.59 -0.59
C GLY A 360 16.11 24.45 -1.89
N LEU A 361 17.28 23.80 -1.89
CA LEU A 361 18.13 23.69 -3.09
C LEU A 361 17.75 22.52 -4.03
N GLY A 362 16.81 21.67 -3.62
CA GLY A 362 16.36 20.52 -4.43
C GLY A 362 17.45 19.46 -4.66
N VAL A 363 18.42 19.38 -3.74
CA VAL A 363 19.37 18.27 -3.63
C VAL A 363 18.86 17.31 -2.56
N PRO A 364 18.60 16.03 -2.87
CA PRO A 364 18.23 15.04 -1.87
C PRO A 364 19.38 14.80 -0.88
N VAL A 365 19.12 15.12 0.39
CA VAL A 365 20.05 14.90 1.51
C VAL A 365 19.29 14.41 2.74
N GLY A 366 19.96 13.69 3.62
CA GLY A 366 19.39 13.27 4.91
C GLY A 366 20.42 12.70 5.87
N PRO A 367 20.20 12.77 7.20
CA PRO A 367 21.09 12.19 8.19
C PRO A 367 21.02 10.66 8.21
N ILE A 368 22.09 9.99 8.66
CA ILE A 368 22.02 8.57 9.06
C ILE A 368 21.60 8.53 10.53
N ASN A 369 20.31 8.34 10.77
CA ASN A 369 19.71 8.36 12.10
C ASN A 369 19.90 7.05 12.88
N SER A 370 20.08 7.17 14.18
CA SER A 370 19.82 6.11 15.16
C SER A 370 18.32 5.81 15.26
N ILE A 371 17.97 4.65 15.83
CA ILE A 371 16.57 4.27 16.04
C ILE A 371 15.82 5.28 16.93
N ARG A 372 16.52 5.89 17.90
CA ARG A 372 15.94 6.95 18.75
C ARG A 372 15.57 8.19 17.92
N GLU A 373 16.46 8.63 17.04
CA GLU A 373 16.25 9.81 16.19
C GLU A 373 15.11 9.57 15.20
N VAL A 374 15.03 8.37 14.57
CA VAL A 374 13.89 8.00 13.69
C VAL A 374 12.55 8.21 14.40
N PHE A 375 12.42 7.76 15.65
CA PHE A 375 11.16 7.90 16.40
C PHE A 375 10.98 9.25 17.10
N SER A 376 11.96 10.13 17.02
CA SER A 376 11.87 11.52 17.48
C SER A 376 11.65 12.50 16.32
N GLU A 377 11.84 12.05 15.08
CA GLU A 377 11.73 12.86 13.87
C GLU A 377 10.27 13.32 13.64
N PRO A 378 10.02 14.64 13.49
CA PRO A 378 8.67 15.17 13.31
C PRO A 378 7.92 14.55 12.14
N GLN A 379 8.59 14.40 10.98
CA GLN A 379 7.98 13.82 9.79
C GLN A 379 7.55 12.36 10.04
N THR A 380 8.39 11.55 10.68
CA THR A 380 8.07 10.16 11.02
C THR A 380 6.88 10.09 11.98
N CYS A 381 6.83 10.97 12.98
CA CYS A 381 5.72 11.04 13.93
C CYS A 381 4.39 11.41 13.27
N ILE A 382 4.43 12.29 12.25
CA ILE A 382 3.24 12.70 11.48
C ILE A 382 2.81 11.57 10.54
N CYS A 383 3.73 11.00 9.75
CA CYS A 383 3.42 9.96 8.78
C CYS A 383 2.89 8.66 9.41
N LEU A 384 3.32 8.34 10.63
CA LEU A 384 2.91 7.13 11.35
C LEU A 384 1.74 7.37 12.33
N GLU A 385 1.05 8.51 12.24
CA GLU A 385 -0.05 8.93 13.16
C GLU A 385 0.30 8.67 14.63
N ARG A 386 1.24 9.46 15.20
CA ARG A 386 1.59 9.48 16.65
C ARG A 386 1.36 8.12 17.35
N PHE A 387 2.17 7.11 17.06
CA PHE A 387 2.24 5.82 17.78
C PHE A 387 0.99 5.47 18.60
N LEU A 388 -0.10 5.06 17.93
CA LEU A 388 -1.37 4.77 18.60
C LEU A 388 -1.16 3.85 19.79
N ALA A 389 -1.16 4.40 21.01
CA ALA A 389 -0.90 3.64 22.20
C ALA A 389 -2.09 2.70 22.46
N VAL A 390 -1.88 1.40 22.32
CA VAL A 390 -2.91 0.39 22.60
C VAL A 390 -2.72 -0.12 24.02
N VAL A 391 -3.81 -0.22 24.78
CA VAL A 391 -3.81 -0.87 26.08
C VAL A 391 -3.75 -2.37 25.85
N HIS A 392 -2.65 -3.01 26.25
CA HIS A 392 -2.53 -4.46 26.16
C HIS A 392 -3.25 -5.14 27.34
N PRO A 393 -4.10 -6.15 27.11
CA PRO A 393 -4.95 -6.76 28.14
C PRO A 393 -4.20 -7.27 29.38
N THR A 394 -2.99 -7.81 29.19
CA THR A 394 -2.17 -8.35 30.28
C THR A 394 -1.16 -7.36 30.86
N MET A 395 -0.91 -6.24 30.18
CA MET A 395 0.14 -5.32 30.61
C MET A 395 -0.41 -4.02 31.21
N PHE A 396 -1.67 -3.66 30.94
CA PHE A 396 -2.26 -2.34 31.29
C PHE A 396 -1.35 -1.14 30.92
N LEU A 397 -0.37 -1.37 30.04
CA LEU A 397 0.66 -0.42 29.60
C LEU A 397 0.37 0.00 28.16
N ARG A 398 0.72 1.24 27.85
CA ARG A 398 0.64 1.81 26.50
C ARG A 398 1.71 1.17 25.60
N PHE A 399 1.33 0.13 24.85
CA PHE A 399 2.17 -0.40 23.77
C PHE A 399 2.04 0.52 22.55
N ARG A 400 3.15 0.82 21.88
CA ARG A 400 3.20 1.68 20.68
C ARG A 400 3.40 0.82 19.42
N PRO A 401 2.34 0.22 18.84
CA PRO A 401 2.43 -0.45 17.56
C PRO A 401 2.79 0.54 16.45
N LEU A 402 3.70 0.13 15.57
CA LEU A 402 3.98 0.83 14.32
C LEU A 402 2.87 0.50 13.32
N ARG A 403 2.03 1.49 13.01
CA ARG A 403 1.02 1.41 11.95
C ARG A 403 1.43 2.26 10.77
N TYR A 404 1.25 1.71 9.58
CA TYR A 404 1.32 2.50 8.35
C TYR A 404 -0.01 3.21 8.16
N ARG A 405 0.02 4.47 7.75
CA ARG A 405 -1.20 5.20 7.38
C ARG A 405 -1.76 4.58 6.11
N LEU A 406 -2.77 3.72 6.25
CA LEU A 406 -3.62 3.34 5.14
C LEU A 406 -4.54 4.54 4.89
N LEU A 407 -4.19 5.39 3.91
CA LEU A 407 -5.11 6.37 3.33
C LEU A 407 -6.25 5.61 2.63
N CYS A 408 -7.17 5.07 3.43
CA CYS A 408 -8.51 4.70 3.02
C CYS A 408 -9.48 5.50 3.90
N CYS A 409 -9.30 6.83 3.92
CA CYS A 409 -10.37 7.69 4.39
C CYS A 409 -11.35 7.83 3.22
N ALA A 410 -12.62 7.48 3.41
CA ALA A 410 -13.69 7.72 2.43
C ALA A 410 -13.74 9.21 1.98
N VAL A 411 -13.15 10.10 2.78
CA VAL A 411 -12.95 11.52 2.51
C VAL A 411 -12.01 11.76 1.30
N ASP A 412 -10.94 10.98 1.14
CA ASP A 412 -10.02 11.13 0.01
C ASP A 412 -10.65 10.66 -1.30
N TRP A 413 -11.48 9.61 -1.26
CA TRP A 413 -12.30 9.20 -2.40
C TRP A 413 -13.28 10.28 -2.82
N LEU A 414 -13.91 10.96 -1.85
CA LEU A 414 -14.82 12.08 -2.13
C LEU A 414 -14.08 13.26 -2.75
N LEU A 415 -12.88 13.58 -2.27
CA LEU A 415 -12.02 14.64 -2.80
C LEU A 415 -11.48 14.31 -4.20
N ILE A 416 -11.06 13.07 -4.45
CA ILE A 416 -10.65 12.60 -5.78
C ILE A 416 -11.85 12.59 -6.74
N LEU A 417 -13.03 12.15 -6.29
CA LEU A 417 -14.27 12.26 -7.07
C LEU A 417 -14.61 13.72 -7.37
N LEU A 418 -14.51 14.61 -6.38
CA LEU A 418 -14.74 16.04 -6.57
C LEU A 418 -13.75 16.64 -7.56
N ASP A 419 -12.45 16.35 -7.42
CA ASP A 419 -11.38 16.82 -8.31
C ASP A 419 -11.50 16.26 -9.73
N CYS A 420 -11.93 15.01 -9.90
CA CYS A 420 -12.22 14.42 -11.21
C CYS A 420 -13.50 14.98 -11.85
N MET A 421 -14.48 15.39 -11.04
CA MET A 421 -15.75 15.94 -11.53
C MET A 421 -15.64 17.41 -11.93
N THR A 422 -14.72 18.19 -11.33
CA THR A 422 -14.52 19.62 -11.64
C THR A 422 -14.17 19.90 -13.11
N PRO A 423 -13.18 19.22 -13.74
CA PRO A 423 -12.85 19.41 -15.16
C PRO A 423 -14.00 19.06 -16.10
N LEU A 424 -14.77 18.01 -15.76
CA LEU A 424 -15.95 17.57 -16.51
C LEU A 424 -17.09 18.58 -16.41
N LEU A 425 -17.28 19.19 -15.24
CA LEU A 425 -18.26 20.26 -15.05
C LEU A 425 -17.88 21.51 -15.87
N VAL A 426 -16.63 21.96 -15.76
CA VAL A 426 -16.12 23.14 -16.47
C VAL A 426 -16.21 22.95 -17.99
N TYR A 427 -15.83 21.78 -18.50
CA TYR A 427 -15.95 21.47 -19.93
C TYR A 427 -17.41 21.51 -20.42
N ARG A 428 -18.35 20.95 -19.65
CA ARG A 428 -19.78 20.94 -20.00
C ARG A 428 -20.40 22.35 -19.93
N THR A 429 -20.01 23.17 -18.96
CA THR A 429 -20.47 24.57 -18.85
C THR A 429 -19.94 25.43 -19.99
N ILE A 430 -18.67 25.26 -20.38
CA ILE A 430 -18.08 25.97 -21.54
C ILE A 430 -18.80 25.56 -22.83
N LEU A 431 -19.08 24.26 -23.02
CA LEU A 431 -19.80 23.79 -24.21
C LEU A 431 -21.23 24.35 -24.27
N ALA A 432 -21.94 24.41 -23.15
CA ALA A 432 -23.27 25.02 -23.07
C ALA A 432 -23.25 26.52 -23.38
N LEU A 433 -22.27 27.27 -22.84
CA LEU A 433 -22.09 28.69 -23.14
C LEU A 433 -21.78 28.92 -24.62
N LEU A 434 -20.92 28.10 -25.23
CA LEU A 434 -20.61 28.18 -26.67
C LEU A 434 -21.84 27.91 -27.53
N LEU A 435 -22.71 26.97 -27.13
CA LEU A 435 -23.97 26.71 -27.82
C LEU A 435 -24.95 27.87 -27.69
N ILE A 436 -25.09 28.48 -26.51
CA ILE A 436 -25.93 29.67 -26.29
C ILE A 436 -25.42 30.85 -27.14
N CYS A 437 -24.11 31.10 -27.15
CA CYS A 437 -23.49 32.12 -28.00
C CYS A 437 -23.78 31.87 -29.49
N LYS A 438 -23.74 30.61 -29.94
CA LYS A 438 -24.05 30.24 -31.32
C LYS A 438 -25.52 30.48 -31.67
N SER A 439 -26.44 30.18 -30.75
CA SER A 439 -27.88 30.46 -30.92
C SER A 439 -28.20 31.96 -30.92
N LEU A 440 -27.53 32.75 -30.07
CA LEU A 440 -27.68 34.21 -30.07
C LEU A 440 -27.12 34.83 -31.36
N LEU A 441 -25.96 34.38 -31.83
CA LEU A 441 -25.39 34.81 -33.11
C LEU A 441 -26.36 34.51 -34.27
N PHE A 442 -27.00 33.34 -34.26
CA PHE A 442 -28.03 32.96 -35.23
C PHE A 442 -29.24 33.91 -35.18
N PHE A 443 -29.71 34.25 -33.97
CA PHE A 443 -30.81 35.21 -33.79
C PHE A 443 -30.47 36.60 -34.34
N PHE A 444 -29.26 37.10 -34.08
CA PHE A 444 -28.80 38.38 -34.62
C PHE A 444 -28.67 38.38 -36.15
N ILE A 445 -28.21 37.28 -36.74
CA ILE A 445 -28.14 37.13 -38.20
C ILE A 445 -29.55 37.15 -38.81
N LEU A 446 -30.53 36.48 -38.20
CA LEU A 446 -31.92 36.52 -38.65
C LEU A 446 -32.52 37.92 -38.57
N LEU A 447 -32.28 38.63 -37.47
CA LEU A 447 -32.69 40.03 -37.30
C LEU A 447 -32.05 40.94 -38.35
N TYR A 448 -30.74 40.80 -38.59
CA TYR A 448 -30.02 41.57 -39.59
C TYR A 448 -30.54 41.29 -41.01
N CYS A 449 -30.75 40.02 -41.37
CA CYS A 449 -31.30 39.63 -42.66
C CYS A 449 -32.75 40.13 -42.83
N GLY A 450 -33.59 40.00 -41.80
CA GLY A 450 -34.96 40.53 -41.79
C GLY A 450 -35.00 42.04 -41.95
N MET A 451 -34.14 42.76 -41.24
CA MET A 451 -33.96 44.21 -41.39
C MET A 451 -33.47 44.59 -42.79
N ARG A 452 -32.57 43.80 -43.40
CA ARG A 452 -32.07 44.07 -44.75
C ARG A 452 -33.16 43.86 -45.81
N VAL A 453 -34.00 42.83 -45.64
CA VAL A 453 -35.18 42.61 -46.49
C VAL A 453 -36.17 43.77 -46.33
N LEU A 454 -36.44 44.21 -45.10
CA LEU A 454 -37.27 45.39 -44.85
C LEU A 454 -36.65 46.66 -45.46
N TYR A 455 -35.34 46.87 -45.36
CA TYR A 455 -34.63 48.01 -45.96
C TYR A 455 -34.73 48.01 -47.49
N VAL A 456 -34.59 46.85 -48.14
CA VAL A 456 -34.77 46.71 -49.59
C VAL A 456 -36.22 46.98 -49.99
N LEU A 457 -37.20 46.57 -49.18
CA LEU A 457 -38.62 46.81 -49.43
C LEU A 457 -39.06 48.27 -49.14
N LYS A 458 -38.33 48.99 -48.27
CA LYS A 458 -38.67 50.35 -47.83
C LYS A 458 -37.95 51.47 -48.59
N ARG A 459 -37.01 51.16 -49.50
CA ARG A 459 -36.37 52.19 -50.34
C ARG A 459 -37.43 52.83 -51.25
N PRO A 460 -37.77 54.12 -51.07
CA PRO A 460 -38.43 54.88 -52.13
C PRO A 460 -37.40 55.04 -53.25
N GLY A 461 -37.79 54.76 -54.50
CA GLY A 461 -36.91 54.98 -55.63
C GLY A 461 -36.46 56.46 -55.67
N PRO A 462 -35.17 56.75 -55.92
CA PRO A 462 -34.77 58.13 -56.16
C PRO A 462 -35.46 58.62 -57.44
N GLY A 463 -36.08 59.79 -57.32
CA GLY A 463 -36.69 60.49 -58.44
C GLY A 463 -35.67 60.82 -59.53
N ASP A 464 -36.20 60.86 -60.74
CA ASP A 464 -35.68 61.38 -62.00
C ASP A 464 -34.49 60.68 -62.67
N GLY A 465 -34.80 60.10 -63.83
CA GLY A 465 -33.88 60.03 -64.96
C GLY A 465 -33.60 58.64 -65.53
N GLY A 466 -34.55 58.10 -66.31
CA GLY A 466 -34.23 57.31 -67.51
C GLY A 466 -33.59 55.91 -67.35
N HIS A 467 -34.40 54.90 -67.68
CA HIS A 467 -34.04 53.52 -68.02
C HIS A 467 -33.75 52.53 -66.88
N GLY A 468 -34.69 51.60 -66.71
CA GLY A 468 -34.48 50.33 -66.01
C GLY A 468 -35.55 50.04 -64.97
N ALA A 469 -36.81 49.87 -65.40
CA ALA A 469 -37.84 49.28 -64.55
C ALA A 469 -37.43 47.84 -64.19
N GLU A 470 -36.72 47.64 -63.09
CA GLU A 470 -36.64 46.31 -62.47
C GLU A 470 -38.06 45.96 -62.05
N SER A 471 -38.72 45.14 -62.89
CA SER A 471 -40.06 44.61 -62.66
C SER A 471 -40.19 44.09 -61.23
N TRP A 472 -41.32 44.37 -60.59
CA TRP A 472 -41.67 43.87 -59.25
C TRP A 472 -41.43 42.36 -59.09
N ASN A 473 -41.52 41.59 -60.19
CA ASN A 473 -41.18 40.17 -60.22
C ASN A 473 -39.67 39.87 -60.09
N SER A 474 -38.79 40.77 -60.56
CA SER A 474 -37.33 40.66 -60.38
C SER A 474 -36.91 40.89 -58.93
N MET A 475 -37.47 41.92 -58.27
CA MET A 475 -37.26 42.15 -56.83
C MET A 475 -37.84 41.00 -55.98
N LYS A 476 -39.05 40.53 -56.29
CA LYS A 476 -39.61 39.32 -55.65
C LYS A 476 -38.74 38.11 -55.88
N LYS A 477 -38.21 37.88 -57.09
CA LYS A 477 -37.30 36.76 -57.37
C LYS A 477 -35.98 36.85 -56.60
N LYS A 478 -35.39 38.04 -56.46
CA LYS A 478 -34.16 38.23 -55.66
C LYS A 478 -34.43 38.02 -54.17
N ALA A 479 -35.50 38.61 -53.63
CA ALA A 479 -35.91 38.40 -52.24
C ALA A 479 -36.28 36.93 -51.97
N PHE A 480 -37.01 36.29 -52.88
CA PHE A 480 -37.41 34.88 -52.79
C PHE A 480 -36.21 33.92 -52.93
N LYS A 481 -35.22 34.23 -53.78
CA LYS A 481 -33.96 33.47 -53.85
C LYS A 481 -33.16 33.57 -52.55
N VAL A 482 -33.06 34.76 -51.95
CA VAL A 482 -32.40 34.94 -50.65
C VAL A 482 -33.15 34.19 -49.54
N ILE A 483 -34.48 34.26 -49.53
CA ILE A 483 -35.35 33.54 -48.58
C ILE A 483 -35.21 32.02 -48.75
N MET A 484 -35.25 31.50 -49.98
CA MET A 484 -35.15 30.05 -50.26
C MET A 484 -33.76 29.49 -49.94
N ILE A 485 -32.67 30.17 -50.30
CA ILE A 485 -31.31 29.72 -49.95
C ILE A 485 -31.15 29.69 -48.43
N THR A 486 -31.72 30.67 -47.71
CA THR A 486 -31.70 30.73 -46.24
C THR A 486 -32.58 29.65 -45.60
N LEU A 487 -33.77 29.38 -46.14
CA LEU A 487 -34.69 28.35 -45.64
C LEU A 487 -34.18 26.93 -45.90
N VAL A 488 -33.60 26.65 -47.08
CA VAL A 488 -33.07 25.33 -47.45
C VAL A 488 -31.82 24.96 -46.65
N PHE A 489 -30.95 25.93 -46.32
CA PHE A 489 -29.85 25.70 -45.39
C PHE A 489 -30.34 25.48 -43.94
N ASN A 490 -31.46 26.10 -43.55
CA ASN A 490 -32.04 26.00 -42.21
C ASN A 490 -32.79 24.69 -41.95
N SER A 491 -33.62 24.21 -42.87
CA SER A 491 -34.48 23.03 -42.63
C SER A 491 -33.67 21.74 -42.49
N SER A 492 -32.61 21.58 -43.29
CA SER A 492 -31.73 20.40 -43.24
C SER A 492 -30.85 20.36 -41.97
N THR A 493 -30.42 21.52 -41.46
CA THR A 493 -29.60 21.61 -40.24
C THR A 493 -30.44 21.64 -38.96
N GLN A 494 -31.64 22.21 -38.97
CA GLN A 494 -32.56 22.23 -37.82
C GLN A 494 -33.17 20.86 -37.53
N LEU A 495 -33.50 20.05 -38.53
CA LEU A 495 -33.99 18.68 -38.31
C LEU A 495 -32.91 17.77 -37.69
N LEU A 496 -31.65 17.94 -38.10
CA LEU A 496 -30.50 17.23 -37.51
C LEU A 496 -30.18 17.74 -36.10
N GLN A 497 -30.31 19.06 -35.86
CA GLN A 497 -30.12 19.65 -34.53
C GLN A 497 -31.24 19.29 -33.56
N LEU A 498 -32.52 19.32 -33.94
CA LEU A 498 -33.64 18.96 -33.07
C LEU A 498 -33.62 17.48 -32.66
N SER A 499 -33.22 16.59 -33.57
CA SER A 499 -33.06 15.16 -33.29
C SER A 499 -31.86 14.85 -32.38
N LEU A 500 -30.80 15.69 -32.40
CA LEU A 500 -29.64 15.58 -31.51
C LEU A 500 -29.82 16.34 -30.18
N LEU A 501 -30.59 17.44 -30.14
CA LEU A 501 -30.77 18.31 -28.96
C LEU A 501 -31.84 17.81 -28.00
N GLY A 502 -32.89 17.13 -28.47
CA GLY A 502 -33.94 16.57 -27.60
C GLY A 502 -33.39 15.68 -26.47
N PRO A 503 -32.55 14.68 -26.79
CA PRO A 503 -31.91 13.83 -25.79
C PRO A 503 -30.94 14.59 -24.88
N VAL A 504 -30.24 15.60 -25.40
CA VAL A 504 -29.27 16.41 -24.65
C VAL A 504 -29.97 17.35 -23.65
N ILE A 505 -31.09 17.96 -24.04
CA ILE A 505 -31.90 18.83 -23.16
C ILE A 505 -32.58 17.99 -22.08
N LEU A 506 -33.12 16.81 -22.43
CA LEU A 506 -33.69 15.89 -21.44
C LEU A 506 -32.61 15.41 -20.45
N TYR A 507 -31.42 15.02 -20.95
CA TYR A 507 -30.30 14.62 -20.12
C TYR A 507 -29.78 15.75 -19.24
N ALA A 508 -29.66 16.97 -19.76
CA ALA A 508 -29.26 18.14 -18.99
C ALA A 508 -30.28 18.50 -17.91
N SER A 509 -31.57 18.39 -18.21
CA SER A 509 -32.66 18.66 -17.26
C SER A 509 -32.69 17.63 -16.13
N ILE A 510 -32.56 16.35 -16.46
CA ILE A 510 -32.47 15.26 -15.47
C ILE A 510 -31.20 15.41 -14.62
N THR A 511 -30.07 15.78 -15.23
CA THR A 511 -28.81 16.01 -14.52
C THR A 511 -28.93 17.21 -13.57
N LEU A 512 -29.55 18.30 -13.99
CA LEU A 512 -29.77 19.48 -13.15
C LEU A 512 -30.70 19.17 -11.98
N ILE A 513 -31.80 18.43 -12.21
CA ILE A 513 -32.71 17.98 -11.15
C ILE A 513 -31.96 17.08 -10.16
N LEU A 514 -31.16 16.13 -10.64
CA LEU A 514 -30.33 15.28 -9.78
C LEU A 514 -29.32 16.09 -8.97
N GLN A 515 -28.67 17.10 -9.57
CA GLN A 515 -27.73 17.98 -8.88
C GLN A 515 -28.40 18.83 -7.81
N ILE A 516 -29.54 19.45 -8.11
CA ILE A 516 -30.33 20.22 -7.12
C ILE A 516 -30.79 19.30 -5.99
N THR A 517 -31.23 18.09 -6.31
CA THR A 517 -31.66 17.09 -5.31
C THR A 517 -30.48 16.65 -4.42
N LEU A 518 -29.30 16.42 -5.00
CA LEU A 518 -28.10 16.05 -4.25
C LEU A 518 -27.63 17.18 -3.33
N VAL A 519 -27.62 18.42 -3.81
CA VAL A 519 -27.25 19.60 -3.03
C VAL A 519 -28.25 19.82 -1.88
N SER A 520 -29.54 19.69 -2.16
CA SER A 520 -30.60 19.78 -1.13
C SER A 520 -30.46 18.68 -0.07
N LEU A 521 -30.12 17.45 -0.49
CA LEU A 521 -29.84 16.33 0.41
C LEU A 521 -28.59 16.59 1.27
N CYS A 522 -27.50 17.09 0.68
CA CYS A 522 -26.28 17.46 1.40
C CYS A 522 -26.54 18.57 2.43
N ILE A 523 -27.26 19.63 2.04
CA ILE A 523 -27.66 20.71 2.95
C ILE A 523 -28.53 20.16 4.09
N SER A 524 -29.47 19.26 3.78
CA SER A 524 -30.33 18.63 4.78
C SER A 524 -29.54 17.75 5.76
N ILE A 525 -28.55 16.98 5.28
CA ILE A 525 -27.67 16.16 6.14
C ILE A 525 -26.77 17.03 7.01
N VAL A 526 -26.18 18.09 6.45
CA VAL A 526 -25.32 19.01 7.20
C VAL A 526 -26.14 19.76 8.27
N SER A 527 -27.31 20.26 7.91
CA SER A 527 -28.20 21.01 8.81
C SER A 527 -28.82 20.13 9.88
N SER A 528 -29.31 18.93 9.53
CA SER A 528 -30.10 18.08 10.43
C SER A 528 -29.27 17.09 11.24
N PHE A 529 -28.08 16.71 10.77
CA PHE A 529 -27.22 15.71 11.44
C PHE A 529 -25.91 16.31 11.93
N ILE A 530 -25.15 16.95 11.05
CA ILE A 530 -23.78 17.41 11.39
C ILE A 530 -23.81 18.60 12.34
N THR A 531 -24.70 19.57 12.10
CA THR A 531 -24.77 20.81 12.92
C THR A 531 -25.18 20.52 14.38
N PRO A 532 -26.21 19.68 14.67
CA PRO A 532 -26.53 19.27 16.04
C PRO A 532 -25.43 18.45 16.71
N LEU A 533 -24.74 17.58 15.95
CA LEU A 533 -23.60 16.79 16.47
C LEU A 533 -22.41 17.67 16.84
N LEU A 534 -22.09 18.68 16.02
CA LEU A 534 -21.06 19.68 16.31
C LEU A 534 -21.43 20.55 17.52
N TYR A 535 -22.71 20.89 17.67
CA TYR A 535 -23.22 21.61 18.84
C TYR A 535 -23.08 20.77 20.12
N LEU A 536 -23.48 19.50 20.09
CA LEU A 536 -23.36 18.56 21.20
C LEU A 536 -21.89 18.23 21.54
N HIS A 537 -21.00 18.20 20.54
CA HIS A 537 -19.56 18.05 20.73
C HIS A 537 -18.93 19.28 21.40
N ARG A 538 -19.25 20.50 20.93
CA ARG A 538 -18.82 21.75 21.59
C ARG A 538 -19.37 21.90 23.00
N ALA A 539 -20.55 21.36 23.28
CA ALA A 539 -21.14 21.32 24.61
C ALA A 539 -20.55 20.22 25.53
N GLY A 540 -19.55 19.45 25.06
CA GLY A 540 -18.86 18.43 25.86
C GLY A 540 -19.69 17.17 26.14
N LYS A 541 -20.81 16.96 25.43
CA LYS A 541 -21.77 15.86 25.69
C LYS A 541 -21.56 14.63 24.79
N LEU A 542 -20.58 14.65 23.89
CA LEU A 542 -20.22 13.53 23.01
C LEU A 542 -18.74 13.16 23.20
N PRO A 543 -18.40 11.89 23.50
CA PRO A 543 -17.00 11.43 23.49
C PRO A 543 -16.43 11.53 22.07
N CYS A 544 -15.17 11.96 21.96
CA CYS A 544 -14.52 12.35 20.71
C CYS A 544 -14.71 11.34 19.57
N ILE A 545 -15.58 11.66 18.62
CA ILE A 545 -15.62 11.04 17.29
C ILE A 545 -14.83 11.98 16.39
N ASN A 546 -13.58 11.62 16.07
CA ASN A 546 -12.77 12.38 15.13
C ASN A 546 -13.26 12.10 13.70
N PHE A 547 -13.85 13.12 13.08
CA PHE A 547 -14.12 13.19 11.64
C PHE A 547 -12.85 13.38 10.83
#